data_AF-A0A3D4RZ57-F1
#
_entry.id   AF-A0A3D4RZ57-F1
#
_cell.length_a   1.000
_cell.length_b   1.000
_cell.length_c   1.000
_cell.angle_alpha   90.00
_cell.angle_beta   90.00
_cell.angle_gamma   90.00
#
_symmetry.space_group_name_H-M   'P 1'
#
loop_
_entity.id
_entity.type
_entity.pdbx_description
1 polymer ?
#
loop_
_entity_poly.entity_id
_entity_poly.type
_entity_poly.pdbx_seq_one_letter_code
_entity_poly.pdbx_strand_id
1 'polypeptide(L)' 'MRTSIELDEALVEEAQTYAGVGTMHEVVDLALKEFVAIRRRRDIGELFGKVEIDPDYDYKALRRED' A
#
# COMPACT_ATOMS: atom_id res chain seq x y z
N MET A 1 19.44 8.36 -6.99
CA MET A 1 20.18 7.61 -8.02
C MET A 1 19.60 7.99 -9.38
N ARG A 2 20.42 8.10 -10.43
CA ARG A 2 19.92 8.39 -11.79
C ARG A 2 20.09 7.14 -12.65
N THR A 3 18.98 6.64 -13.19
CA THR A 3 18.92 5.42 -13.99
C THR A 3 18.05 5.71 -15.22
N SER A 4 18.47 5.23 -16.38
CA SER A 4 17.63 5.25 -17.59
C SER A 4 16.86 3.93 -17.64
N ILE A 5 15.55 4.02 -17.75
CA ILE A 5 14.64 2.87 -17.89
C ILE A 5 13.66 3.19 -19.01
N GLU A 6 13.27 2.19 -19.78
CA GLU A 6 12.21 2.33 -20.78
C GLU A 6 10.85 2.21 -20.07
N LEU A 7 9.98 3.17 -20.32
CA LEU A 7 8.63 3.24 -19.76
C LEU A 7 7.65 3.45 -20.91
N ASP A 8 6.44 2.92 -20.73
CA ASP A 8 5.33 3.17 -21.65
C ASP A 8 4.81 4.61 -21.42
N GLU A 9 4.92 5.46 -22.46
CA GLU A 9 4.53 6.86 -22.37
C GLU A 9 3.04 7.04 -22.07
N ALA A 10 2.17 6.22 -22.67
CA ALA A 10 0.73 6.31 -22.47
C ALA A 10 0.35 5.96 -21.02
N LEU A 11 1.03 4.95 -20.44
CA LEU A 11 0.84 4.60 -19.04
C LEU A 11 1.33 5.71 -18.09
N VAL A 12 2.44 6.39 -18.44
CA VAL A 12 2.95 7.52 -17.65
C VAL A 12 1.98 8.70 -17.70
N GLU A 13 1.45 9.06 -18.85
CA GLU A 13 0.45 10.14 -18.97
C GLU A 13 -0.83 9.84 -18.18
N GLU A 14 -1.30 8.59 -18.25
CA GLU A 14 -2.45 8.15 -17.46
C GLU A 14 -2.16 8.27 -15.96
N ALA A 15 -0.99 7.78 -15.52
CA ALA A 15 -0.58 7.89 -14.13
C ALA A 15 -0.37 9.35 -13.67
N GLN A 16 0.14 10.23 -14.53
CA GLN A 16 0.23 11.67 -14.25
C GLN A 16 -1.14 12.29 -14.01
N THR A 17 -2.12 11.93 -14.84
CA THR A 17 -3.50 12.40 -14.71
C THR A 17 -4.12 11.96 -13.38
N TYR A 18 -3.94 10.70 -12.98
CA TYR A 18 -4.46 10.19 -11.71
C TYR A 18 -3.71 10.72 -10.48
N ALA A 19 -2.39 10.88 -10.57
CA ALA A 19 -1.55 11.34 -9.48
C ALA A 19 -1.53 12.87 -9.32
N GLY A 20 -1.95 13.63 -10.35
CA GLY A 20 -1.90 15.09 -10.36
C GLY A 20 -0.49 15.66 -10.39
N VAL A 21 0.47 14.93 -10.97
CA VAL A 21 1.89 15.31 -11.03
C VAL A 21 2.33 15.62 -12.46
N GLY A 22 3.28 16.53 -12.62
CA GLY A 22 3.70 17.04 -13.93
C GLY A 22 4.90 16.32 -14.54
N THR A 23 5.63 15.51 -13.75
CA THR A 23 6.88 14.89 -14.22
C THR A 23 6.87 13.38 -14.10
N MET A 24 7.53 12.71 -15.05
CA MET A 24 7.74 11.27 -15.01
C MET A 24 8.47 10.82 -13.74
N HIS A 25 9.38 11.66 -13.22
CA HIS A 25 10.10 11.35 -11.98
C HIS A 25 9.16 11.26 -10.78
N GLU A 26 8.21 12.21 -10.66
CA GLU A 26 7.23 12.20 -9.57
C GLU A 26 6.29 11.00 -9.66
N VAL A 27 5.85 10.63 -10.86
CA VAL A 27 5.04 9.41 -11.06
C VAL A 27 5.79 8.18 -10.56
N VAL A 28 7.05 8.02 -10.97
CA VAL A 28 7.85 6.85 -10.60
C VAL A 28 8.12 6.82 -9.09
N ASP A 29 8.45 7.96 -8.47
CA ASP A 29 8.64 8.04 -7.03
C ASP A 29 7.37 7.69 -6.24
N LEU A 30 6.21 8.22 -6.67
CA LEU A 30 4.93 7.93 -6.05
C LEU A 30 4.56 6.44 -6.19
N ALA A 31 4.67 5.89 -7.40
CA ALA A 31 4.37 4.50 -7.68
C ALA A 31 5.23 3.55 -6.84
N LEU A 32 6.53 3.84 -6.68
CA LEU A 32 7.42 3.04 -5.83
C LEU A 32 7.03 3.12 -4.35
N LYS A 33 6.70 4.31 -3.84
CA LYS A 33 6.24 4.49 -2.45
C LYS A 33 4.97 3.71 -2.19
N GLU A 34 3.99 3.79 -3.08
CA GLU A 34 2.73 3.06 -2.97
C GLU A 34 2.95 1.54 -3.05
N PHE A 35 3.77 1.09 -3.98
CA PHE A 35 4.09 -0.32 -4.15
C PHE A 35 4.71 -0.94 -2.88
N VAL A 36 5.66 -0.23 -2.27
CA VAL A 36 6.27 -0.63 -0.99
C VAL A 36 5.23 -0.59 0.13
N ALA A 37 4.44 0.48 0.22
CA ALA A 37 3.41 0.61 1.25
C ALA A 37 2.35 -0.51 1.18
N ILE A 38 1.89 -0.85 -0.02
CA ILE A 38 0.93 -1.94 -0.26
C ILE A 38 1.52 -3.29 0.18
N ARG A 39 2.78 -3.55 -0.17
CA ARG A 39 3.44 -4.81 0.20
C ARG A 39 3.77 -4.91 1.68
N ARG A 40 4.16 -3.79 2.32
CA ARG A 40 4.36 -3.73 3.76
C ARG A 40 3.07 -3.95 4.54
N ARG A 41 1.94 -3.42 4.06
CA ARG A 41 0.61 -3.69 4.67
C ARG A 41 0.18 -5.15 4.55
N ARG A 42 0.58 -5.83 3.46
CA ARG A 42 0.33 -7.27 3.28
C ARG A 42 1.19 -8.14 4.20
N ASP A 43 2.27 -7.60 4.74
CA ASP A 43 3.09 -8.21 5.78
C ASP A 43 2.44 -8.05 7.17
N ILE A 44 1.16 -8.44 7.27
CA ILE A 44 0.46 -8.59 8.57
C ILE A 44 1.22 -9.60 9.45
N GLY A 45 2.06 -10.45 8.85
CA GLY A 45 3.03 -11.31 9.54
C GLY A 45 3.91 -10.57 10.56
N GLU A 46 4.31 -9.32 10.30
CA GLU A 46 5.08 -8.53 11.28
C GLU A 46 4.28 -8.16 12.54
N LEU A 47 2.96 -8.16 12.48
CA LEU A 47 2.05 -7.87 13.61
C LEU A 47 1.67 -9.14 14.38
N PHE A 48 1.80 -10.32 13.78
CA PHE A 48 1.58 -11.61 14.46
C PHE A 48 2.58 -11.73 15.63
N GLY A 49 2.06 -11.80 16.85
CA GLY A 49 2.86 -11.87 18.09
C GLY A 49 3.33 -10.53 18.65
N LYS A 50 3.06 -9.39 18.00
CA LYS A 50 3.29 -8.04 18.54
C LYS A 50 2.02 -7.35 19.03
N VAL A 51 0.86 -7.87 18.66
CA VAL A 51 -0.44 -7.38 19.12
C VAL A 51 -1.04 -8.45 20.02
N GLU A 52 -1.23 -8.11 21.30
CA GLU A 52 -1.96 -8.95 22.24
C GLU A 52 -3.46 -8.67 22.09
N ILE A 53 -4.25 -9.72 21.91
CA ILE A 53 -5.71 -9.62 22.03
C ILE A 53 -5.98 -9.55 23.53
N ASP A 54 -6.82 -8.59 23.95
CA ASP A 54 -7.26 -8.47 25.34
C ASP A 54 -7.79 -9.84 25.82
N PRO A 55 -7.28 -10.40 26.93
CA PRO A 55 -7.66 -11.72 27.40
C PRO A 55 -9.16 -11.83 27.72
N ASP A 56 -9.81 -10.71 28.02
CA ASP A 56 -11.25 -10.63 28.29
C ASP A 56 -12.10 -10.38 27.03
N TYR A 57 -11.50 -10.37 25.84
CA TYR A 57 -12.20 -10.15 24.58
C TYR A 57 -13.02 -11.38 24.14
N ASP A 58 -14.33 -11.38 24.44
CA ASP A 58 -15.27 -12.40 23.96
C ASP A 58 -15.75 -12.13 22.52
N TYR A 59 -14.99 -12.59 21.54
CA TYR A 59 -15.37 -12.53 20.13
C TYR A 59 -16.64 -13.32 19.78
N LYS A 60 -17.13 -14.21 20.66
CA LYS A 60 -18.38 -14.97 20.46
C LYS A 60 -19.61 -14.19 20.89
N ALA A 61 -19.46 -13.18 21.76
CA ALA A 61 -20.54 -12.25 22.10
C ALA A 61 -21.05 -11.51 20.85
N LEU A 62 -20.16 -11.21 19.90
CA LEU A 62 -20.48 -10.54 18.63
C LEU A 62 -21.23 -11.41 17.61
N ARG A 63 -21.31 -12.74 17.82
CA ARG A 63 -22.00 -13.68 16.92
C ARG A 63 -23.38 -14.11 17.42
N ARG A 64 -23.77 -13.65 18.61
CA ARG A 64 -25.14 -13.83 19.09
C ARG A 64 -25.99 -12.75 18.43
N GLU A 65 -26.50 -13.08 17.26
CA GLU A 65 -27.73 -12.47 16.74
C GLU A 65 -28.87 -12.98 17.63
N ASP A 66 -29.75 -12.09 18.10
CA ASP A 66 -31.00 -12.43 18.80
C ASP A 66 -31.89 -13.38 17.98
#